data_AF-A0A951DYK7-F1
#
_entry.id   AF-A0A951DYK7-F1
#
_cell.length_a   1.000
_cell.length_b   1.000
_cell.length_c   1.000
_cell.angle_alpha   90.00
_cell.angle_beta   90.00
_cell.angle_gamma   90.00
#
_symmetry.space_group_name_H-M   'P 1'
#
loop_
_entity.id
_entity.type
_entity.pdbx_description
1 polymer ?
#
loop_
_entity_poly.entity_id
_entity_poly.type
_entity_poly.pdbx_seq_one_letter_code
_entity_poly.pdbx_strand_id
1 'polypeptide(L)'
;GPPKLAQPAKPDEPSKPDEASKPAGTAPPPVDFLRQSAQPINVVVVADTDMLDDRFWADTRDFFGRRVVVPFANNADFVANAIEVLAGGDDLIGLRSRGSSARPFIVVEEIQRAADERYAAEQRSLQDKLKQTQQKLRELTGNEPANAANLSLEQAKTIDEFRAEMIATRPELRAVQAALRRDIEWLKAVLEFCDIALVPILVALVAVVLGAMRLRRRVPPPCATSPGVRDG
;
A
#
# COMPACT_ATOMS: atom_id res chain seq x y z
N GLY A 1 -72.26 -16.88 -41.18
CA GLY A 1 -72.57 -16.85 -42.63
C GLY A 1 -71.66 -17.83 -43.36
N PRO A 2 -72.13 -18.58 -44.37
CA PRO A 2 -71.35 -19.63 -45.05
C PRO A 2 -70.91 -19.15 -46.47
N PRO A 3 -70.34 -20.02 -47.33
CA PRO A 3 -69.09 -20.79 -47.24
C PRO A 3 -68.17 -20.48 -48.46
N LYS A 4 -66.92 -20.97 -48.52
CA LYS A 4 -66.43 -21.61 -49.78
C LYS A 4 -65.18 -22.46 -49.63
N LEU A 5 -65.39 -23.75 -49.92
CA LEU A 5 -64.39 -24.76 -50.28
C LEU A 5 -64.03 -24.66 -51.77
N ALA A 6 -62.98 -25.40 -52.11
CA ALA A 6 -62.66 -25.99 -53.43
C ALA A 6 -61.72 -25.14 -54.32
N GLN A 7 -60.43 -25.50 -54.42
CA GLN A 7 -59.85 -26.60 -55.25
C GLN A 7 -59.48 -26.08 -56.68
N PRO A 8 -58.73 -26.82 -57.52
CA PRO A 8 -57.27 -26.79 -57.60
C PRO A 8 -56.81 -26.56 -59.07
N ALA A 9 -55.50 -26.53 -59.37
CA ALA A 9 -54.89 -27.07 -60.60
C ALA A 9 -53.45 -26.54 -60.80
N LYS A 10 -52.49 -27.38 -60.42
CA LYS A 10 -51.44 -28.02 -61.23
C LYS A 10 -51.24 -27.57 -62.71
N PRO A 11 -50.08 -27.92 -63.29
CA PRO A 11 -48.93 -27.07 -63.61
C PRO A 11 -48.81 -26.85 -65.13
N ASP A 12 -47.85 -26.05 -65.60
CA ASP A 12 -47.10 -26.47 -66.79
C ASP A 12 -45.72 -25.80 -66.82
N GLU A 13 -44.76 -26.68 -66.97
CA GLU A 13 -43.31 -26.50 -67.01
C GLU A 13 -42.90 -26.21 -68.48
N PRO A 14 -41.61 -26.03 -68.78
CA PRO A 14 -40.91 -24.76 -68.77
C PRO A 14 -40.38 -24.38 -70.16
N SER A 15 -39.88 -23.16 -70.33
CA SER A 15 -38.63 -22.96 -71.09
C SER A 15 -38.05 -21.56 -70.83
N LYS A 16 -36.94 -21.58 -70.09
CA LYS A 16 -35.84 -20.59 -70.05
C LYS A 16 -35.42 -20.18 -71.48
N PRO A 17 -34.79 -19.01 -71.74
CA PRO A 17 -33.53 -18.65 -71.05
C PRO A 17 -33.19 -17.16 -70.79
N ASP A 18 -32.35 -17.05 -69.77
CA ASP A 18 -31.17 -16.19 -69.62
C ASP A 18 -31.29 -14.68 -69.38
N GLU A 19 -31.11 -14.36 -68.10
CA GLU A 19 -29.94 -13.62 -67.59
C GLU A 19 -29.73 -12.18 -68.07
N ALA A 20 -30.23 -11.22 -67.29
CA ALA A 20 -29.40 -10.36 -66.45
C ALA A 20 -30.26 -9.29 -65.75
N SER A 21 -30.20 -9.22 -64.42
CA SER A 21 -30.24 -8.00 -63.59
C SER A 21 -30.32 -8.38 -62.10
N LYS A 22 -29.23 -8.14 -61.36
CA LYS A 22 -29.19 -8.25 -59.89
C LYS A 22 -30.21 -7.33 -59.23
N PRO A 23 -30.73 -7.71 -58.05
CA PRO A 23 -30.76 -6.75 -56.96
C PRO A 23 -30.31 -7.30 -55.59
N ALA A 24 -29.75 -6.36 -54.82
CA ALA A 24 -29.81 -6.19 -53.37
C ALA A 24 -29.66 -7.40 -52.41
N GLY A 25 -28.54 -7.38 -51.69
CA GLY A 25 -28.44 -7.48 -50.22
C GLY A 25 -29.21 -8.59 -49.52
N THR A 26 -28.52 -9.69 -49.19
CA THR A 26 -29.00 -10.68 -48.22
C THR A 26 -28.14 -10.58 -46.95
N ALA A 27 -28.77 -10.21 -45.83
CA ALA A 27 -28.17 -10.32 -44.51
C ALA A 27 -27.90 -11.81 -44.19
N PRO A 28 -26.76 -12.15 -43.53
CA PRO A 28 -26.45 -13.53 -43.22
C PRO A 28 -27.50 -14.15 -42.27
N PRO A 29 -27.77 -15.47 -42.37
CA PRO A 29 -28.81 -16.15 -41.61
C PRO A 29 -28.52 -16.13 -40.10
N PRO A 30 -29.56 -16.26 -39.23
CA PRO A 30 -29.37 -16.24 -37.79
C PRO A 30 -28.56 -17.45 -37.35
N VAL A 31 -27.45 -17.19 -36.66
CA VAL A 31 -26.67 -18.25 -36.00
C VAL A 31 -27.42 -18.75 -34.77
N ASP A 32 -27.70 -20.05 -34.70
CA ASP A 32 -28.22 -20.70 -33.50
C ASP A 32 -27.22 -20.51 -32.35
N PHE A 33 -27.65 -19.85 -31.27
CA PHE A 33 -26.82 -19.61 -30.09
C PHE A 33 -27.26 -20.49 -28.91
N LEU A 34 -26.28 -21.01 -28.16
CA LEU A 34 -26.55 -21.81 -26.96
C LEU A 34 -26.98 -20.89 -25.81
N ARG A 35 -28.14 -21.18 -25.20
CA ARG A 35 -28.65 -20.43 -24.02
C ARG A 35 -28.05 -20.90 -22.70
N GLN A 36 -27.48 -22.11 -22.68
CA GLN A 36 -26.83 -22.70 -21.52
C GLN A 36 -25.55 -23.40 -21.96
N SER A 37 -24.54 -23.34 -21.12
CA SER A 37 -23.27 -24.02 -21.38
C SER A 37 -23.45 -25.53 -21.29
N ALA A 38 -22.94 -26.25 -22.28
CA ALA A 38 -22.99 -27.71 -22.31
C ALA A 38 -21.94 -28.36 -21.38
N GLN A 39 -20.89 -27.63 -21.02
CA GLN A 39 -19.85 -28.04 -20.07
C GLN A 39 -19.51 -26.88 -19.10
N PRO A 40 -18.87 -27.16 -17.96
CA PRO A 40 -18.29 -26.09 -17.13
C PRO A 40 -17.32 -25.25 -17.96
N ILE A 41 -17.46 -23.93 -17.90
CA ILE A 41 -16.58 -22.97 -18.59
C ILE A 41 -16.06 -21.96 -17.59
N ASN A 42 -14.81 -21.54 -17.78
CA ASN A 42 -14.22 -20.41 -17.08
C ASN A 42 -14.24 -19.21 -18.01
N VAL A 43 -14.87 -18.10 -17.59
CA VAL A 43 -15.01 -16.89 -18.39
C VAL A 43 -14.66 -15.68 -17.54
N VAL A 44 -13.73 -14.87 -18.02
CA VAL A 44 -13.41 -13.55 -17.45
C VAL A 44 -13.87 -12.50 -18.45
N VAL A 45 -14.85 -11.67 -18.05
CA VAL A 45 -15.37 -10.58 -18.88
C VAL A 45 -14.84 -9.26 -18.33
N VAL A 46 -14.15 -8.51 -19.18
CA VAL A 46 -13.65 -7.17 -18.88
C VAL A 46 -14.36 -6.19 -19.80
N ALA A 47 -14.95 -5.14 -19.22
CA ALA A 47 -15.77 -4.18 -19.96
C ALA A 47 -14.94 -3.10 -20.67
N ASP A 48 -13.72 -2.85 -20.21
CA ASP A 48 -12.85 -1.78 -20.71
C ASP A 48 -11.43 -2.31 -20.96
N THR A 49 -10.83 -1.93 -22.09
CA THR A 49 -9.50 -2.36 -22.51
C THR A 49 -8.38 -1.42 -22.07
N ASP A 50 -8.71 -0.23 -21.58
CA ASP A 50 -7.72 0.79 -21.19
C ASP A 50 -6.74 0.27 -20.12
N MET A 51 -7.15 -0.71 -19.32
CA MET A 51 -6.27 -1.36 -18.33
C MET A 51 -5.04 -2.07 -18.91
N LEU A 52 -5.02 -2.34 -20.22
CA LEU A 52 -3.89 -2.96 -20.93
C LEU A 52 -2.82 -1.94 -21.36
N ASP A 53 -3.18 -0.66 -21.45
CA ASP A 53 -2.22 0.38 -21.81
C ASP A 53 -1.28 0.64 -20.62
N ASP A 54 0.04 0.60 -20.89
CA ASP A 54 1.11 0.84 -19.92
C ASP A 54 0.85 2.04 -19.02
N ARG A 55 0.23 3.10 -19.54
CA ARG A 55 -0.12 4.31 -18.78
C ARG A 55 -1.03 4.06 -17.58
N PHE A 56 -1.79 2.98 -17.56
CA PHE A 56 -2.74 2.64 -16.51
C PHE A 56 -2.18 1.64 -15.49
N TRP A 57 -0.94 1.15 -15.66
CA TRP A 57 -0.36 0.19 -14.72
C TRP A 57 1.16 0.28 -14.50
N ALA A 58 1.91 0.94 -15.39
CA ALA A 58 3.36 1.03 -15.35
C ALA A 58 3.87 2.47 -15.59
N ASP A 59 4.77 2.94 -14.72
CA ASP A 59 5.54 4.15 -14.95
C ASP A 59 6.93 3.77 -15.47
N THR A 60 7.32 4.35 -16.60
CA THR A 60 8.58 4.05 -17.27
C THR A 60 9.55 5.18 -17.01
N ARG A 61 10.54 4.94 -16.15
CA ARG A 61 11.55 5.94 -15.79
C ARG A 61 12.88 5.62 -16.46
N ASP A 62 13.54 6.64 -16.99
CA ASP A 62 14.92 6.50 -17.46
C ASP A 62 15.86 6.71 -16.26
N PHE A 63 16.61 5.67 -15.93
CA PHE A 63 17.61 5.70 -14.87
C PHE A 63 18.97 5.37 -15.47
N PHE A 64 19.81 6.39 -15.63
CA PHE A 64 21.15 6.28 -16.22
C PHE A 64 21.17 5.62 -17.62
N GLY A 65 20.23 5.98 -18.50
CA GLY A 65 20.13 5.41 -19.85
C GLY A 65 19.52 4.01 -19.89
N ARG A 66 19.06 3.49 -18.74
CA ARG A 66 18.32 2.25 -18.64
C ARG A 66 16.87 2.56 -18.30
N ARG A 67 15.98 2.12 -19.18
CA ARG A 67 14.54 2.16 -18.95
C ARG A 67 14.16 1.16 -17.86
N VAL A 68 13.65 1.66 -16.74
CA VAL A 68 13.14 0.86 -15.62
C VAL A 68 11.63 1.04 -15.55
N VAL A 69 10.91 -0.09 -15.56
CA VAL A 69 9.45 -0.12 -15.46
C VAL A 69 9.08 -0.33 -14.00
N VAL A 70 8.35 0.61 -13.43
CA VAL A 70 7.86 0.53 -12.05
C VAL A 70 6.33 0.37 -12.11
N PRO A 71 5.79 -0.81 -11.77
CA PRO A 71 4.35 -0.99 -11.75
C PRO A 71 3.75 -0.19 -10.59
N PHE A 72 2.66 0.53 -10.85
CA PHE A 72 1.88 1.23 -9.81
C PHE A 72 0.47 0.64 -9.64
N ALA A 73 0.02 -0.16 -10.60
CA ALA A 73 -1.21 -0.95 -10.51
C ALA A 73 -0.98 -2.37 -11.03
N ASN A 74 -1.72 -3.33 -10.50
CA ASN A 74 -1.53 -4.75 -10.78
C ASN A 74 -2.38 -5.25 -11.98
N ASN A 75 -2.66 -4.38 -12.96
CA ASN A 75 -3.53 -4.73 -14.10
C ASN A 75 -2.86 -5.76 -15.02
N ALA A 76 -1.55 -5.61 -15.28
CA ALA A 76 -0.79 -6.60 -16.05
C ALA A 76 -0.73 -7.95 -15.34
N ASP A 77 -0.54 -7.94 -14.02
CA ASP A 77 -0.56 -9.17 -13.21
C ASP A 77 -1.93 -9.85 -13.29
N PHE A 78 -3.02 -9.08 -13.20
CA PHE A 78 -4.38 -9.61 -13.34
C PHE A 78 -4.57 -10.31 -14.69
N VAL A 79 -4.18 -9.67 -15.79
CA VAL A 79 -4.36 -10.23 -17.15
C VAL A 79 -3.48 -11.46 -17.36
N ALA A 80 -2.20 -11.40 -16.95
CA ALA A 80 -1.29 -12.53 -17.03
C ALA A 80 -1.82 -13.73 -16.24
N ASN A 81 -2.30 -13.50 -15.01
CA ASN A 81 -2.90 -14.54 -14.18
C ASN A 81 -4.21 -15.07 -14.78
N ALA A 82 -5.07 -14.21 -15.34
CA ALA A 82 -6.31 -14.63 -15.97
C ALA A 82 -6.03 -15.55 -17.18
N ILE A 83 -5.04 -15.22 -18.00
CA ILE A 83 -4.60 -16.06 -19.12
C ILE A 83 -4.06 -17.40 -18.62
N GLU A 84 -3.24 -17.40 -17.56
CA GLU A 84 -2.68 -18.62 -16.96
C GLU A 84 -3.77 -19.56 -16.43
N VAL A 85 -4.76 -19.01 -15.72
CA VAL A 85 -5.91 -19.77 -15.20
C VAL A 85 -6.76 -20.34 -16.33
N LEU A 86 -7.08 -19.51 -17.34
CA LEU A 86 -7.88 -19.94 -18.49
C LEU A 86 -7.14 -20.94 -19.40
N ALA A 87 -5.81 -20.93 -19.40
CA ALA A 87 -4.97 -21.89 -20.11
C ALA A 87 -4.84 -23.26 -19.41
N GLY A 88 -5.49 -23.45 -18.25
CA GLY A 88 -5.52 -24.73 -17.52
C GLY A 88 -4.55 -24.83 -16.35
N GLY A 89 -4.07 -23.71 -15.81
CA GLY A 89 -3.18 -23.63 -14.64
C GLY A 89 -3.87 -23.83 -13.28
N ASP A 90 -4.93 -24.66 -13.19
CA ASP A 90 -5.75 -24.81 -11.96
C ASP A 90 -4.96 -25.37 -10.76
N ASP A 91 -3.93 -26.19 -11.00
CA ASP A 91 -3.16 -26.87 -9.94
C ASP A 91 -2.27 -25.93 -9.09
N LEU A 92 -2.05 -24.68 -9.51
CA LEU A 92 -1.14 -23.73 -8.84
C LEU A 92 -1.81 -22.45 -8.30
N ILE A 93 -3.13 -22.27 -8.53
CA ILE A 93 -3.88 -21.08 -8.06
C ILE A 93 -3.84 -20.96 -6.53
N GLY A 94 -4.01 -22.09 -5.83
CA GLY A 94 -3.98 -22.13 -4.36
C GLY A 94 -2.61 -21.85 -3.74
N LEU A 95 -1.52 -22.01 -4.51
CA LEU A 95 -0.15 -21.72 -4.05
C LEU A 95 0.24 -20.26 -4.26
N ARG A 96 -0.25 -19.62 -5.34
CA ARG A 96 0.06 -18.23 -5.70
C ARG A 96 -0.73 -17.19 -4.92
N SER A 97 -1.89 -17.55 -4.38
CA SER A 97 -2.71 -16.66 -3.52
C SER A 97 -2.02 -16.23 -2.20
N ARG A 98 -0.85 -16.79 -1.87
CA ARG A 98 0.00 -16.34 -0.76
C ARG A 98 1.02 -15.26 -1.17
N GLY A 99 0.99 -14.79 -2.42
CA GLY A 99 1.80 -13.68 -2.89
C GLY A 99 1.25 -12.35 -2.38
N SER A 100 1.95 -11.75 -1.40
CA SER A 100 1.74 -10.39 -0.92
C SER A 100 0.37 -10.13 -0.27
N SER A 101 0.08 -10.81 0.85
CA SER A 101 -0.81 -10.19 1.84
C SER A 101 -0.11 -8.94 2.37
N ALA A 102 -0.65 -7.76 2.06
CA ALA A 102 -0.35 -6.55 2.82
C ALA A 102 -0.77 -6.83 4.26
N ARG A 103 0.21 -7.06 5.15
CA ARG A 103 -0.02 -7.26 6.57
C ARG A 103 0.31 -5.94 7.26
N PRO A 104 -0.65 -4.98 7.29
CA PRO A 104 -0.41 -3.72 7.97
C PRO A 104 -0.07 -3.98 9.43
N PHE A 105 0.82 -3.15 9.97
CA PHE A 105 1.23 -3.25 11.36
C PHE A 105 0.11 -2.66 12.25
N ILE A 106 -0.94 -3.44 12.52
CA ILE A 106 -2.13 -3.02 13.29
C ILE A 106 -1.76 -2.39 14.64
N VAL A 107 -0.75 -2.94 15.33
CA VAL A 107 -0.26 -2.39 16.61
C VAL A 107 0.28 -0.96 16.45
N VAL A 108 0.98 -0.68 15.35
CA VAL A 108 1.50 0.67 15.06
C VAL A 108 0.34 1.62 14.75
N GLU A 109 -0.65 1.16 14.00
CA GLU A 109 -1.85 1.94 13.65
C GLU A 109 -2.69 2.30 14.88
N GLU A 110 -2.88 1.35 15.81
CA GLU A 110 -3.58 1.59 17.08
C GLU A 110 -2.84 2.62 17.96
N ILE A 111 -1.52 2.53 18.03
CA ILE A 111 -0.69 3.48 18.79
C ILE A 111 -0.72 4.86 18.15
N GLN A 112 -0.64 4.94 16.81
CA GLN A 112 -0.78 6.18 16.07
C GLN A 112 -2.13 6.84 16.37
N ARG A 113 -3.22 6.07 16.29
CA ARG A 113 -4.56 6.55 16.59
C ARG A 113 -4.70 7.03 18.04
N ALA A 114 -4.16 6.28 19.00
CA ALA A 114 -4.21 6.67 20.41
C ALA A 114 -3.39 7.94 20.70
N ALA A 115 -2.24 8.12 20.03
CA ALA A 115 -1.46 9.34 20.11
C ALA A 115 -2.20 10.53 19.49
N ASP A 116 -2.78 10.35 18.30
CA ASP A 116 -3.57 11.37 17.63
C ASP A 116 -4.78 11.81 18.50
N GLU A 117 -5.51 10.87 19.10
CA GLU A 117 -6.64 11.17 19.99
C GLU A 117 -6.20 11.99 21.22
N ARG A 118 -5.05 11.66 21.83
CA ARG A 118 -4.54 12.36 23.03
C ARG A 118 -4.11 13.79 22.76
N TYR A 119 -3.42 14.02 21.64
CA TYR A 119 -2.78 15.32 21.38
C TYR A 119 -3.54 16.20 20.37
N ALA A 120 -4.57 15.69 19.68
CA ALA A 120 -5.32 16.47 18.69
C ALA A 120 -5.98 17.73 19.28
N ALA A 121 -6.55 17.65 20.48
CA ALA A 121 -7.22 18.78 21.12
C ALA A 121 -6.21 19.89 21.49
N GLU A 122 -5.09 19.50 22.11
CA GLU A 122 -4.02 20.42 22.49
C GLU A 122 -3.37 21.06 21.27
N GLN A 123 -3.04 20.26 20.24
CA GLN A 123 -2.50 20.77 18.99
C GLN A 123 -3.44 21.78 18.32
N ARG A 124 -4.75 21.50 18.27
CA ARG A 124 -5.75 22.43 17.72
C ARG A 124 -5.78 23.74 18.52
N SER A 125 -5.83 23.66 19.85
CA SER A 125 -5.84 24.85 20.70
C SER A 125 -4.60 25.74 20.50
N LEU A 126 -3.41 25.14 20.43
CA LEU A 126 -2.15 25.87 20.21
C LEU A 126 -2.09 26.46 18.80
N GLN A 127 -2.56 25.74 17.78
CA GLN A 127 -2.64 26.26 16.41
C GLN A 127 -3.63 27.42 16.29
N ASP A 128 -4.80 27.32 16.93
CA ASP A 128 -5.81 28.36 16.91
C ASP A 128 -5.34 29.60 17.66
N LYS A 129 -4.70 29.42 18.83
CA LYS A 129 -4.06 30.51 19.58
C LYS A 129 -3.01 31.23 18.73
N LEU A 130 -2.14 30.48 18.06
CA LEU A 130 -1.10 31.03 17.19
C LEU A 130 -1.72 31.82 16.01
N LYS A 131 -2.75 31.28 15.36
CA LYS A 131 -3.48 31.96 14.27
C LYS A 131 -4.15 33.25 14.75
N GLN A 132 -4.82 33.23 15.91
CA GLN A 132 -5.47 34.40 16.48
C GLN A 132 -4.45 35.50 16.82
N THR A 133 -3.34 35.15 17.48
CA THR A 133 -2.27 36.11 17.79
C THR A 133 -1.65 36.68 16.51
N GLN A 134 -1.46 35.88 15.46
CA GLN A 134 -0.98 36.35 14.15
C GLN A 134 -1.96 37.31 13.47
N GLN A 135 -3.26 37.03 13.53
CA GLN A 135 -4.29 37.91 12.97
C GLN A 135 -4.30 39.26 13.69
N LYS A 136 -4.33 39.26 15.03
CA LYS A 136 -4.24 40.48 15.85
C LYS A 136 -2.98 41.29 15.55
N LEU A 137 -1.85 40.60 15.37
CA LEU A 137 -0.60 41.28 15.00
C LEU A 137 -0.71 41.97 13.64
N ARG A 138 -1.26 41.27 12.63
CA ARG A 138 -1.47 41.82 11.28
C ARG A 138 -2.43 43.01 11.26
N GLU A 139 -3.49 42.95 12.06
CA GLU A 139 -4.44 44.05 12.24
C GLU A 139 -3.78 45.29 12.84
N LEU A 140 -2.86 45.10 13.81
CA LEU A 140 -2.17 46.19 14.50
C LEU A 140 -0.97 46.77 13.72
N THR A 141 -0.25 45.95 12.95
CA THR A 141 0.93 46.42 12.18
C THR A 141 0.60 46.82 10.75
N GLY A 142 -0.56 46.42 10.21
CA GLY A 142 -0.85 46.55 8.79
C GLY A 142 0.15 45.76 7.93
N ASN A 143 -0.09 45.68 6.63
CA ASN A 143 0.80 44.95 5.71
C ASN A 143 2.14 45.66 5.41
N GLU A 144 2.43 46.79 6.06
CA GLU A 144 3.51 47.71 5.67
C GLU A 144 4.45 48.02 6.85
N PRO A 145 5.78 47.76 6.71
CA PRO A 145 6.76 48.13 7.73
C PRO A 145 6.90 49.65 7.91
N ALA A 146 6.41 50.46 6.96
CA ALA A 146 6.43 51.92 7.00
C ALA A 146 5.53 52.53 8.10
N ASN A 147 4.49 51.81 8.56
CA ASN A 147 3.61 52.27 9.64
C ASN A 147 4.21 52.13 11.04
N ALA A 148 5.35 51.44 11.19
CA ALA A 148 6.01 51.25 12.48
C ALA A 148 6.47 52.57 13.13
N ALA A 149 6.69 53.63 12.34
CA ALA A 149 7.12 54.94 12.82
C ALA A 149 5.99 55.81 13.41
N ASN A 150 4.71 55.44 13.20
CA ASN A 150 3.53 56.18 13.67
C ASN A 150 2.76 55.45 14.79
N LEU A 151 3.32 54.40 15.37
CA LEU A 151 2.66 53.62 16.42
C LEU A 151 2.64 54.39 17.75
N SER A 152 1.48 54.40 18.41
CA SER A 152 1.39 54.91 19.78
C SER A 152 2.19 54.03 20.76
N LEU A 153 2.65 54.61 21.88
CA LEU A 153 3.39 53.88 22.91
C LEU A 153 2.60 52.67 23.46
N GLU A 154 1.27 52.75 23.51
CA GLU A 154 0.39 51.66 23.95
C GLU A 154 0.26 50.54 22.90
N GLN A 155 0.21 50.89 21.61
CA GLN A 155 0.22 49.90 20.52
C GLN A 155 1.55 49.15 20.46
N ALA A 156 2.67 49.84 20.64
CA ALA A 156 3.99 49.22 20.67
C ALA A 156 4.10 48.16 21.78
N LYS A 157 3.63 48.46 23.00
CA LYS A 157 3.57 47.49 24.11
C LYS A 157 2.70 46.28 23.79
N THR A 158 1.51 46.51 23.23
CA THR A 158 0.57 45.45 22.86
C THR A 158 1.17 44.52 21.78
N ILE A 159 1.88 45.08 20.80
CA ILE A 159 2.58 44.31 19.76
C ILE A 159 3.69 43.45 20.36
N ASP A 160 4.46 43.99 21.30
CA ASP A 160 5.54 43.24 21.96
C ASP A 160 4.99 42.11 22.86
N GLU A 161 3.86 42.32 23.53
CA GLU A 161 3.14 41.26 24.26
C GLU A 161 2.70 40.12 23.34
N PHE A 162 2.08 40.44 22.19
CA PHE A 162 1.68 39.42 21.21
C PHE A 162 2.88 38.72 20.56
N ARG A 163 3.99 39.43 20.33
CA ARG A 163 5.25 38.81 19.86
C ARG A 163 5.80 37.84 20.90
N ALA A 164 5.81 38.22 22.18
CA ALA A 164 6.22 37.35 23.27
C ALA A 164 5.33 36.11 23.37
N GLU A 165 4.01 36.26 23.23
CA GLU A 165 3.05 35.16 23.24
C GLU A 165 3.27 34.19 22.05
N MET A 166 3.59 34.70 20.86
CA MET A 166 3.96 33.83 19.73
C MET A 166 5.26 33.06 19.98
N ILE A 167 6.25 33.71 20.59
CA ILE A 167 7.55 33.08 20.91
C ILE A 167 7.37 31.98 21.97
N ALA A 168 6.41 32.12 22.88
CA ALA A 168 6.05 31.09 23.85
C ALA A 168 5.22 29.95 23.23
N THR A 169 4.23 30.27 22.38
CA THR A 169 3.30 29.27 21.81
C THR A 169 3.96 28.35 20.76
N ARG A 170 4.94 28.85 20.00
CA ARG A 170 5.66 28.06 18.98
C ARG A 170 6.42 26.85 19.52
N PRO A 171 7.26 26.96 20.57
CA PRO A 171 7.95 25.81 21.15
C PRO A 171 6.98 24.82 21.80
N GLU A 172 5.87 25.29 22.40
CA GLU A 172 4.81 24.41 22.90
C GLU A 172 4.22 23.55 21.78
N LEU A 173 3.87 24.17 20.64
CA LEU A 173 3.37 23.44 19.48
C LEU A 173 4.39 22.41 18.96
N ARG A 174 5.69 22.76 18.92
CA ARG A 174 6.75 21.82 18.53
C ARG A 174 6.93 20.70 19.54
N ALA A 175 6.78 20.97 20.84
CA ALA A 175 6.90 19.99 21.90
C ALA A 175 5.77 18.96 21.80
N VAL A 176 4.53 19.42 21.59
CA VAL A 176 3.37 18.54 21.34
C VAL A 176 3.62 17.69 20.09
N GLN A 177 4.02 18.30 18.96
CA GLN A 177 4.33 17.56 17.73
C GLN A 177 5.47 16.55 17.89
N ALA A 178 6.48 16.85 18.72
CA ALA A 178 7.54 15.91 19.04
C ALA A 178 7.04 14.78 19.95
N ALA A 179 6.13 15.06 20.88
CA ALA A 179 5.49 14.07 21.73
C ALA A 179 4.65 13.08 20.90
N LEU A 180 3.88 13.55 19.89
CA LEU A 180 3.17 12.65 18.95
C LEU A 180 4.10 11.65 18.25
N ARG A 181 5.37 12.03 17.98
CA ARG A 181 6.32 11.19 17.25
C ARG A 181 7.11 10.24 18.14
N ARG A 182 7.37 10.64 19.39
CA ARG A 182 8.26 9.92 20.30
C ARG A 182 7.75 8.53 20.68
N ASP A 183 6.44 8.37 20.83
CA ASP A 183 5.82 7.08 21.15
C ASP A 183 6.02 6.05 20.01
N ILE A 184 6.02 6.52 18.75
CA ILE A 184 6.25 5.69 17.57
C ILE A 184 7.73 5.30 17.44
N GLU A 185 8.63 6.26 17.70
CA GLU A 185 10.08 6.03 17.61
C GLU A 185 10.55 4.99 18.64
N TRP A 186 10.02 5.01 19.88
CA TRP A 186 10.38 4.02 20.89
C TRP A 186 9.93 2.61 20.51
N LEU A 187 8.69 2.45 20.04
CA LEU A 187 8.18 1.15 19.61
C LEU A 187 8.99 0.60 18.43
N LYS A 188 9.28 1.45 17.43
CA LYS A 188 10.11 1.10 16.29
C LYS A 188 11.49 0.62 16.75
N ALA A 189 12.13 1.34 17.67
CA ALA A 189 13.43 0.98 18.21
C ALA A 189 13.41 -0.35 18.97
N VAL A 190 12.36 -0.64 19.75
CA VAL A 190 12.19 -1.92 20.44
C VAL A 190 12.03 -3.06 19.43
N LEU A 191 11.21 -2.86 18.40
CA LEU A 191 11.01 -3.86 17.35
C LEU A 191 12.29 -4.16 16.58
N GLU A 192 13.01 -3.11 16.17
CA GLU A 192 14.31 -3.21 15.50
C GLU A 192 15.35 -3.90 16.38
N PHE A 193 15.38 -3.58 17.69
CA PHE A 193 16.30 -4.23 18.62
C PHE A 193 15.99 -5.73 18.77
N CYS A 194 14.72 -6.09 18.94
CA CYS A 194 14.30 -7.48 19.06
C CYS A 194 14.57 -8.30 17.79
N ASP A 195 14.50 -7.72 16.60
CA ASP A 195 14.77 -8.44 15.36
C ASP A 195 16.27 -8.51 15.03
N ILE A 196 16.98 -7.38 15.13
CA ILE A 196 18.38 -7.27 14.68
C ILE A 196 19.37 -7.73 15.75
N ALA A 197 19.14 -7.38 17.02
CA ALA A 197 20.11 -7.60 18.09
C ALA A 197 19.92 -8.94 18.82
N LEU A 198 18.72 -9.52 18.81
CA LEU A 198 18.40 -10.73 19.58
C LEU A 198 19.20 -11.96 19.12
N VAL A 199 19.33 -12.17 17.80
CA VAL A 199 20.05 -13.33 17.25
C VAL A 199 21.56 -13.25 17.55
N PRO A 200 22.28 -12.14 17.27
CA PRO A 200 23.69 -12.01 17.66
C PRO A 200 23.94 -12.21 19.16
N ILE A 201 23.06 -11.67 20.01
CA ILE A 201 23.17 -11.81 21.47
C ILE A 201 23.03 -13.28 21.89
N LEU A 202 22.06 -14.01 21.35
CA LEU A 202 21.88 -15.42 21.65
C LEU A 202 23.10 -16.26 21.25
N VAL A 203 23.67 -16.01 20.07
CA VAL A 203 24.87 -16.71 19.59
C VAL A 203 26.07 -16.42 20.50
N ALA A 204 26.27 -15.16 20.88
CA ALA A 204 27.34 -14.78 21.81
C ALA A 204 27.18 -15.49 23.17
N LEU A 205 25.95 -15.55 23.69
CA LEU A 205 25.64 -16.21 24.96
C LEU A 205 25.94 -17.71 24.90
N VAL A 206 25.54 -18.40 23.83
CA VAL A 206 25.86 -19.82 23.61
C VAL A 206 27.37 -20.03 23.52
N ALA A 207 28.10 -19.17 22.80
CA ALA A 207 29.55 -19.27 22.68
C ALA A 207 30.25 -19.13 24.05
N VAL A 208 29.81 -18.18 24.89
CA VAL A 208 30.32 -17.99 26.25
C VAL A 208 30.04 -19.22 27.13
N VAL A 209 28.82 -19.76 27.08
CA VAL A 209 28.45 -20.97 27.86
C VAL A 209 29.31 -22.16 27.45
N LEU A 210 29.46 -22.42 26.15
CA LEU A 210 30.30 -23.50 25.64
C LEU A 210 31.78 -23.30 26.01
N GLY A 211 32.27 -22.06 25.97
CA GLY A 211 33.63 -21.71 26.40
C GLY A 211 33.87 -22.00 27.88
N ALA A 212 32.94 -21.58 28.75
CA ALA A 212 33.01 -21.83 30.19
C ALA A 212 32.93 -23.32 30.53
N MET A 213 32.06 -24.07 29.85
CA MET A 213 31.96 -25.53 30.00
C MET A 213 33.24 -26.24 29.55
N ARG A 214 33.87 -25.81 28.45
CA ARG A 214 35.15 -26.35 28.00
C ARG A 214 36.27 -26.07 29.00
N LEU A 215 36.33 -24.87 29.56
CA LEU A 215 37.38 -24.50 30.52
C LEU A 215 37.25 -25.30 31.83
N ARG A 216 36.02 -25.51 32.31
CA ARG A 216 35.75 -26.37 33.48
C ARG A 216 36.15 -27.82 33.26
N ARG A 217 36.03 -28.35 32.03
CA ARG A 217 36.47 -29.72 31.69
C ARG A 217 37.99 -29.87 31.52
N ARG A 218 38.74 -28.77 31.49
CA ARG A 218 40.21 -28.77 31.30
C ARG A 218 41.01 -28.60 32.60
N VAL A 219 40.37 -28.59 33.77
CA VAL A 219 41.11 -28.61 35.05
C VAL A 219 41.77 -29.98 35.21
N PRO A 220 43.10 -30.11 35.11
CA PRO A 220 43.76 -31.39 35.34
C PRO A 220 43.65 -31.75 36.83
N PRO A 221 43.52 -33.05 37.18
CA PRO A 221 43.49 -33.45 38.58
C PRO A 221 44.79 -33.00 39.29
N PRO A 222 44.72 -32.57 40.57
CA PRO A 222 45.92 -32.20 41.30
C PRO A 222 46.88 -33.39 41.35
N CYS A 223 48.15 -33.18 40.96
CA CYS A 223 49.20 -34.19 41.01
C CYS A 223 49.27 -34.78 42.42
N ALA A 224 48.96 -36.07 42.55
CA ALA A 224 49.14 -36.81 43.78
C ALA A 224 50.65 -36.87 44.11
N THR A 225 51.03 -36.30 45.25
CA THR A 225 52.34 -36.48 45.87
C THR A 225 52.50 -37.93 46.30
N SER A 226 53.50 -38.60 45.75
CA SER A 226 53.91 -39.96 46.16
C SER A 226 54.56 -39.92 47.54
N PRO A 227 54.07 -40.65 48.57
CA PRO A 227 54.79 -40.81 49.83
C PRO A 227 55.78 -41.96 49.71
N GLY A 228 56.97 -41.73 50.27
CA GLY A 228 58.15 -42.57 50.11
C GLY A 228 57.98 -44.05 50.47
N VAL A 229 58.63 -44.87 49.64
CA VAL A 229 59.01 -46.24 49.95
C VAL A 229 60.07 -46.19 51.05
N ARG A 230 59.68 -46.64 52.24
CA ARG A 230 60.58 -47.17 53.26
C ARG A 230 60.84 -48.63 52.89
N ASP A 231 62.07 -48.96 52.59
CA ASP A 231 62.60 -50.33 52.71
C ASP A 231 63.80 -50.28 53.65
N GLY A 232 63.85 -51.26 54.56
CA GLY A 232 64.82 -51.39 55.65
C GLY A 232 66.10 -52.11 55.30
#